data_AF-A0A7X7DFU7-F1
#
_entry.id   AF-A0A7X7DFU7-F1
#
_cell.length_a   1.000
_cell.length_b   1.000
_cell.length_c   1.000
_cell.angle_alpha   90.00
_cell.angle_beta   90.00
_cell.angle_gamma   90.00
#
_symmetry.space_group_name_H-M   'P 1'
#
loop_
_entity.id
_entity.type
_entity.pdbx_description
1 polymer ?
#
loop_
_entity_poly.entity_id
_entity_poly.type
_entity_poly.pdbx_seq_one_letter_code
_entity_poly.pdbx_strand_id
1 'polypeptide(L)'
;MDPSQKSFLGARLFVIAALALTAWALVFKTGVANTDEAGIVLQLPAQVGDWDGLDLLFCPDRNCGGQYLAARLETPGVCPRCGAALGNMNWAERAMLPKDTGMVRKYYARAGNRDGIHASIVLSGDDRSSIHRPQVCMTASGHEIVREQVIRIPLEERAAPLEVMVMDMSRSTTNSDGTPAIQTTFYAYWFVGKDRETASHIVRMAWMAYDRVVHGVSHRWAYIALSGARDPASNAHFQTIADFASRLHPALLKPD
;
A
#
# COMPACT_ATOMS: atom_id res chain seq x y z
N MET A 1 -27.12 -55.73 -13.13
CA MET A 1 -27.17 -54.28 -12.85
C MET A 1 -25.77 -53.86 -12.44
N ASP A 2 -25.09 -53.11 -13.32
CA ASP A 2 -23.67 -52.77 -13.21
C ASP A 2 -23.44 -51.75 -12.07
N PRO A 3 -22.57 -52.04 -11.07
CA PRO A 3 -22.26 -51.12 -9.99
C PRO A 3 -21.62 -49.79 -10.45
N SER A 4 -21.14 -49.71 -11.71
CA SER A 4 -20.56 -48.49 -12.28
C SER A 4 -21.57 -47.33 -12.46
N GLN A 5 -22.86 -47.61 -12.70
CA GLN A 5 -23.87 -46.58 -12.98
C GLN A 5 -24.29 -45.76 -11.74
N LYS A 6 -24.16 -46.31 -10.53
CA LYS A 6 -24.55 -45.60 -9.29
C LYS A 6 -23.57 -44.48 -8.91
N SER A 7 -22.30 -44.64 -9.25
CA SER A 7 -21.24 -43.67 -8.95
C SER A 7 -21.42 -42.35 -9.73
N PHE A 8 -21.78 -42.45 -11.01
CA PHE A 8 -21.98 -41.27 -11.86
C PHE A 8 -23.23 -40.47 -11.51
N LEU A 9 -24.30 -41.12 -11.05
CA LEU A 9 -25.54 -40.42 -10.69
C LEU A 9 -25.36 -39.59 -9.40
N GLY A 10 -24.67 -40.13 -8.39
CA GLY A 10 -24.36 -39.42 -7.16
C GLY A 10 -23.47 -38.19 -7.41
N ALA A 11 -22.41 -38.35 -8.21
CA ALA A 11 -21.55 -37.24 -8.61
C ALA A 11 -22.32 -36.15 -9.39
N ARG A 12 -23.21 -36.54 -10.33
CA ARG A 12 -24.04 -35.59 -11.08
C ARG A 12 -25.02 -34.84 -10.20
N LEU A 13 -25.70 -35.53 -9.29
CA LEU A 13 -26.63 -34.91 -8.33
C LEU A 13 -25.91 -33.96 -7.38
N PHE A 14 -24.71 -34.32 -6.91
CA PHE A 14 -23.87 -33.44 -6.12
C PHE A 14 -23.50 -32.16 -6.88
N VAL A 15 -23.06 -32.27 -8.14
CA VAL A 15 -22.72 -31.11 -8.97
C VAL A 15 -23.95 -30.24 -9.22
N ILE A 16 -25.11 -30.83 -9.54
CA ILE A 16 -26.36 -30.09 -9.74
C ILE A 16 -26.77 -29.36 -8.46
N ALA A 17 -26.72 -30.03 -7.31
CA ALA A 17 -27.03 -29.43 -6.01
C ALA A 17 -26.07 -28.28 -5.67
N ALA A 18 -24.77 -28.46 -5.93
CA ALA A 18 -23.76 -27.42 -5.71
C ALA A 18 -23.98 -26.20 -6.63
N LEU A 19 -24.31 -26.42 -7.90
CA LEU A 19 -24.64 -25.35 -8.86
C LEU A 19 -25.93 -24.63 -8.47
N ALA A 20 -26.97 -25.35 -8.05
CA ALA A 20 -28.22 -24.77 -7.60
C ALA A 20 -28.03 -23.94 -6.32
N LEU A 21 -27.24 -24.45 -5.36
CA LEU A 21 -26.88 -23.72 -4.14
C LEU A 21 -26.07 -22.46 -4.46
N THR A 22 -25.12 -22.55 -5.40
CA THR A 22 -24.31 -21.42 -5.85
C THR A 22 -25.16 -20.37 -6.56
N ALA A 23 -26.06 -20.79 -7.46
CA ALA A 23 -27.00 -19.90 -8.13
C ALA A 23 -27.94 -19.22 -7.14
N TRP A 24 -28.46 -19.97 -6.16
CA TRP A 24 -29.27 -19.41 -5.07
C TRP A 24 -28.47 -18.39 -4.26
N ALA A 25 -27.25 -18.71 -3.84
CA ALA A 25 -26.38 -17.77 -3.15
C ALA A 25 -26.09 -16.52 -4.02
N LEU A 26 -25.86 -16.69 -5.32
CA LEU A 26 -25.64 -15.59 -6.27
C LEU A 26 -26.89 -14.75 -6.56
N VAL A 27 -28.10 -15.22 -6.26
CA VAL A 27 -29.33 -14.44 -6.41
C VAL A 27 -29.70 -13.73 -5.10
N PHE A 28 -29.51 -14.42 -3.97
CA PHE A 28 -30.04 -13.98 -2.68
C PHE A 28 -28.97 -13.42 -1.72
N LYS A 29 -27.67 -13.63 -1.97
CA LYS A 29 -26.55 -12.99 -1.24
C LYS A 29 -25.80 -11.94 -2.09
N THR A 30 -26.48 -11.27 -3.03
CA THR A 30 -25.86 -10.23 -3.88
C THR A 30 -25.63 -8.91 -3.16
N GLY A 31 -26.30 -8.69 -2.03
CA GLY A 31 -26.08 -7.51 -1.19
C GLY A 31 -24.75 -7.61 -0.47
N VAL A 32 -23.66 -7.21 -1.13
CA VAL A 32 -22.40 -6.93 -0.43
C VAL A 32 -22.46 -5.50 0.05
N ALA A 33 -22.58 -5.30 1.37
CA ALA A 33 -22.51 -3.97 1.95
C ALA A 33 -21.07 -3.45 1.91
N ASN A 34 -20.83 -2.35 1.22
CA ASN A 34 -19.57 -1.62 1.35
C ASN A 34 -19.56 -0.94 2.71
N THR A 35 -18.43 -1.02 3.42
CA THR A 35 -18.23 -0.26 4.65
C THR A 35 -17.07 0.70 4.49
N ASP A 36 -17.14 1.83 5.18
CA ASP A 36 -16.10 2.86 5.17
C ASP A 36 -14.94 2.61 6.15
N GLU A 37 -14.89 1.41 6.72
CA GLU A 37 -13.96 1.05 7.77
C GLU A 37 -12.66 0.49 7.17
N ALA A 38 -11.55 1.15 7.47
CA ALA A 38 -10.19 0.76 7.06
C ALA A 38 -9.26 0.45 8.25
N GLY A 39 -9.77 0.56 9.48
CA GLY A 39 -8.96 0.46 10.71
C GLY A 39 -7.97 1.61 10.94
N ILE A 40 -7.79 2.52 9.98
CA ILE A 40 -6.79 3.60 10.07
C ILE A 40 -7.34 5.00 9.81
N VAL A 41 -6.63 6.02 10.30
CA VAL A 41 -6.79 7.41 9.88
C VAL A 41 -6.03 7.69 8.59
N LEU A 42 -6.62 8.46 7.67
CA LEU A 42 -5.94 8.90 6.44
C LEU A 42 -5.09 10.15 6.74
N GLN A 43 -4.15 10.02 7.67
CA GLN A 43 -3.27 11.09 8.08
C GLN A 43 -1.92 10.50 8.50
N LEU A 44 -0.84 11.17 8.09
CA LEU A 44 0.51 10.89 8.56
C LEU A 44 0.88 11.93 9.63
N PRO A 45 1.42 11.54 10.79
CA PRO A 45 1.74 12.46 11.87
C PRO A 45 2.84 13.44 11.47
N ALA A 46 2.87 14.63 12.08
CA ALA A 46 3.90 15.63 11.82
C ALA A 46 5.30 15.16 12.26
N GLN A 47 5.38 14.26 13.23
CA GLN A 47 6.62 13.70 13.74
C GLN A 47 6.43 12.20 14.06
N VAL A 48 7.48 11.41 13.85
CA VAL A 48 7.53 9.98 14.23
C VAL A 48 8.84 9.75 14.97
N GLY A 49 8.81 9.69 16.30
CA GLY A 49 10.04 9.64 17.09
C GLY A 49 10.94 10.85 16.82
N ASP A 50 12.15 10.61 16.32
CA ASP A 50 13.13 11.64 15.96
C ASP A 50 13.04 12.12 14.50
N TRP A 51 12.00 11.69 13.78
CA TRP A 51 11.78 12.05 12.38
C TRP A 51 10.75 13.16 12.22
N ASP A 52 11.14 14.25 11.56
CA ASP A 52 10.25 15.35 11.23
C ASP A 52 9.62 15.14 9.85
N GLY A 53 8.28 15.18 9.80
CA GLY A 53 7.47 14.90 8.63
C GLY A 53 7.18 16.15 7.80
N LEU A 54 7.74 16.20 6.61
CA LEU A 54 7.55 17.27 5.63
C LEU A 54 6.48 16.87 4.60
N ASP A 55 5.49 17.73 4.41
CA ASP A 55 4.43 17.49 3.42
C ASP A 55 4.95 17.56 1.98
N LEU A 56 4.55 16.57 1.19
CA LEU A 56 4.85 16.50 -0.23
C LEU A 56 3.64 16.89 -1.06
N LEU A 57 3.85 17.84 -1.97
CA LEU A 57 2.85 18.34 -2.90
C LEU A 57 3.29 18.07 -4.34
N PHE A 58 2.35 17.67 -5.17
CA PHE A 58 2.55 17.25 -6.54
C PHE A 58 1.76 18.14 -7.50
N CYS A 59 2.41 18.54 -8.58
CA CYS A 59 1.78 19.27 -9.66
C CYS A 59 0.98 18.29 -10.54
N PRO A 60 -0.33 18.52 -10.73
CA PRO A 60 -1.17 17.62 -11.51
C PRO A 60 -1.12 17.89 -13.02
N ASP A 61 -0.43 18.94 -13.45
CA ASP A 61 -0.20 19.20 -14.85
C ASP A 61 0.71 18.12 -15.46
N ARG A 62 0.25 17.51 -16.57
CA ARG A 62 0.92 16.39 -17.25
C ARG A 62 2.33 16.76 -17.74
N ASN A 63 2.54 18.00 -18.14
CA ASN A 63 3.80 18.46 -18.73
C ASN A 63 4.76 19.00 -17.67
N CYS A 64 4.24 19.51 -16.55
CA CYS A 64 5.06 20.03 -15.47
C CYS A 64 5.56 18.91 -14.54
N GLY A 65 4.65 18.08 -14.00
CA GLY A 65 4.97 16.92 -13.14
C GLY A 65 5.83 17.20 -11.90
N GLY A 66 5.92 18.46 -11.44
CA GLY A 66 6.79 18.86 -10.34
C GLY A 66 6.37 18.29 -8.97
N GLN A 67 7.35 17.99 -8.14
CA GLN A 67 7.16 17.59 -6.74
C GLN A 67 7.86 18.61 -5.82
N TYR A 68 7.18 19.02 -4.76
CA TYR A 68 7.62 20.09 -3.87
C TYR A 68 7.41 19.72 -2.41
N LEU A 69 8.32 20.18 -1.55
CA LEU A 69 8.10 20.20 -0.10
C LEU A 69 7.26 21.43 0.22
N ALA A 70 6.10 21.23 0.87
CA ALA A 70 5.16 22.32 1.15
C ALA A 70 5.83 23.48 1.91
N ALA A 71 6.70 23.15 2.88
CA ALA A 71 7.44 24.13 3.69
C ALA A 71 8.45 24.98 2.90
N ARG A 72 8.78 24.61 1.65
CA ARG A 72 9.73 25.34 0.79
C ARG A 72 9.03 26.15 -0.30
N LEU A 73 7.70 26.15 -0.36
CA LEU A 73 6.96 26.93 -1.34
C LEU A 73 6.81 28.37 -0.87
N GLU A 74 7.14 29.32 -1.76
CA GLU A 74 6.89 30.74 -1.53
C GLU A 74 5.39 31.03 -1.46
N THR A 75 4.61 30.43 -2.36
CA THR A 75 3.14 30.50 -2.36
C THR A 75 2.57 29.12 -2.01
N PRO A 76 1.93 28.95 -0.83
CA PRO A 76 1.39 27.66 -0.41
C PRO A 76 0.41 27.07 -1.44
N GLY A 77 0.62 25.81 -1.80
CA GLY A 77 -0.29 25.07 -2.69
C GLY A 77 -0.25 25.47 -4.17
N VAL A 78 0.66 26.36 -4.60
CA VAL A 78 0.79 26.79 -6.00
C VAL A 78 2.11 26.31 -6.60
N CYS A 79 2.07 25.73 -7.80
CA CYS A 79 3.24 25.25 -8.49
C CYS A 79 4.11 26.43 -8.98
N PRO A 80 5.38 26.55 -8.56
CA PRO A 80 6.24 27.67 -8.96
C PRO A 80 6.65 27.62 -10.44
N ARG A 81 6.48 26.47 -11.12
CA ARG A 81 6.86 26.30 -12.54
C ARG A 81 5.75 26.66 -13.52
N CYS A 82 4.48 26.43 -13.17
CA CYS A 82 3.36 26.60 -14.10
C CYS A 82 2.09 27.23 -13.50
N GLY A 83 2.10 27.57 -12.20
CA GLY A 83 0.96 28.21 -11.52
C GLY A 83 -0.21 27.28 -11.18
N ALA A 84 -0.16 25.99 -11.52
CA ALA A 84 -1.21 25.03 -11.18
C ALA A 84 -1.34 24.80 -9.67
N ALA A 85 -2.56 24.52 -9.19
CA ALA A 85 -2.79 24.11 -7.82
C ALA A 85 -2.17 22.73 -7.56
N LEU A 86 -1.31 22.65 -6.55
CA LEU A 86 -0.66 21.42 -6.12
C LEU A 86 -1.62 20.57 -5.27
N GLY A 87 -1.40 19.26 -5.25
CA GLY A 87 -2.16 18.32 -4.42
C GLY A 87 -1.33 17.14 -3.92
N ASN A 88 -2.00 16.10 -3.44
CA ASN A 88 -1.39 14.88 -2.91
C ASN A 88 -1.03 13.82 -3.96
N MET A 89 -1.49 13.98 -5.20
CA MET A 89 -1.27 13.07 -6.32
C MET A 89 -0.69 13.79 -7.53
N ASN A 90 0.23 13.13 -8.22
CA ASN A 90 0.70 13.55 -9.54
C ASN A 90 -0.37 13.29 -10.63
N TRP A 91 -0.11 13.76 -11.85
CA TRP A 91 -1.04 13.59 -12.97
C TRP A 91 -1.40 12.12 -13.24
N ALA A 92 -0.40 11.23 -13.29
CA ALA A 92 -0.60 9.83 -13.65
C ALA A 92 -1.41 9.09 -12.57
N GLU A 93 -1.08 9.31 -11.30
CA GLU A 93 -1.85 8.80 -10.15
C GLU A 93 -3.29 9.28 -10.21
N ARG A 94 -3.52 10.58 -10.41
CA ARG A 94 -4.87 11.16 -10.50
C ARG A 94 -5.68 10.65 -11.69
N ALA A 95 -5.01 10.35 -12.81
CA ALA A 95 -5.65 9.86 -14.02
C ALA A 95 -5.99 8.36 -13.95
N MET A 96 -5.17 7.57 -13.26
CA MET A 96 -5.33 6.11 -13.19
C MET A 96 -6.12 5.62 -11.98
N LEU A 97 -6.04 6.32 -10.85
CA LEU A 97 -6.68 5.88 -9.62
C LEU A 97 -8.18 6.23 -9.60
N PRO A 98 -9.04 5.38 -9.00
CA PRO A 98 -10.42 5.73 -8.72
C PRO A 98 -10.55 7.06 -7.97
N LYS A 99 -11.58 7.85 -8.30
CA LYS A 99 -11.80 9.20 -7.75
C LYS A 99 -11.95 9.24 -6.23
N ASP A 100 -12.38 8.14 -5.64
CA ASP A 100 -12.62 7.93 -4.21
C ASP A 100 -11.40 7.33 -3.48
N THR A 101 -10.26 7.22 -4.16
CA THR A 101 -8.99 6.82 -3.55
C THR A 101 -8.46 7.93 -2.64
N GLY A 102 -8.31 7.60 -1.36
CA GLY A 102 -7.59 8.44 -0.42
C GLY A 102 -6.07 8.25 -0.58
N MET A 103 -5.31 9.34 -0.57
CA MET A 103 -3.84 9.26 -0.57
C MET A 103 -3.22 10.35 0.29
N VAL A 104 -2.26 9.99 1.14
CA VAL A 104 -1.41 10.96 1.86
C VAL A 104 0.04 10.53 1.76
N ARG A 105 0.95 11.51 1.69
CA ARG A 105 2.39 11.28 1.56
C ARG A 105 3.15 12.32 2.38
N LYS A 106 4.18 11.86 3.09
CA LYS A 106 5.15 12.74 3.77
C LYS A 106 6.56 12.24 3.53
N TYR A 107 7.50 13.16 3.54
CA TYR A 107 8.92 12.86 3.59
C TYR A 107 9.43 13.13 5.01
N TYR A 108 9.93 12.09 5.66
CA TYR A 108 10.44 12.13 7.01
C TYR A 108 11.97 12.26 6.98
N ALA A 109 12.49 13.25 7.69
CA ALA A 109 13.93 13.51 7.79
C ALA A 109 14.36 13.61 9.26
N ARG A 110 15.62 13.26 9.54
CA ARG A 110 16.27 13.47 10.85
C ARG A 110 17.23 14.65 10.77
N ALA A 111 17.36 15.40 11.85
CA ALA A 111 18.37 16.45 11.95
C ALA A 111 19.78 15.87 11.69
N GLY A 112 20.51 16.47 10.74
CA GLY A 112 21.88 16.07 10.40
C GLY A 112 22.02 14.84 9.49
N ASN A 113 20.93 14.15 9.14
CA ASN A 113 20.97 13.03 8.19
C ASN A 113 20.47 13.46 6.80
N ARG A 114 21.14 12.99 5.74
CA ARG A 114 20.71 13.24 4.35
C ARG A 114 19.73 12.19 3.84
N ASP A 115 19.65 11.04 4.48
CA ASP A 115 18.78 9.95 4.07
C ASP A 115 17.45 9.99 4.84
N GLY A 116 16.36 10.22 4.10
CA GLY A 116 15.00 10.30 4.63
C GLY A 116 14.11 9.15 4.18
N ILE A 117 12.93 9.06 4.79
CA ILE A 117 11.91 8.05 4.48
C ILE A 117 10.73 8.74 3.81
N HIS A 118 10.37 8.30 2.61
CA HIS A 118 9.06 8.61 2.04
C HIS A 118 8.05 7.65 2.62
N ALA A 119 7.04 8.18 3.32
CA ALA A 119 5.90 7.41 3.80
C ALA A 119 4.65 7.77 3.00
N SER A 120 3.82 6.78 2.71
CA SER A 120 2.56 6.97 2.02
C SER A 120 1.48 6.05 2.57
N ILE A 121 0.24 6.54 2.55
CA ILE A 121 -0.95 5.75 2.80
C ILE A 121 -1.83 5.89 1.56
N VAL A 122 -2.21 4.76 0.97
CA VAL A 122 -3.25 4.69 -0.06
C VAL A 122 -4.44 3.96 0.52
N LEU A 123 -5.58 4.62 0.57
CA LEU A 123 -6.82 4.09 1.09
C LEU A 123 -7.78 3.83 -0.08
N SER A 124 -8.16 2.57 -0.27
CA SER A 124 -9.15 2.20 -1.29
C SER A 124 -10.51 2.85 -1.03
N GLY A 125 -11.16 3.36 -2.07
CA GLY A 125 -12.57 3.78 -2.03
C GLY A 125 -13.50 2.60 -2.29
N ASP A 126 -14.78 2.84 -2.56
CA ASP A 126 -15.74 1.80 -2.99
C ASP A 126 -15.18 0.97 -4.15
N ASP A 127 -14.50 1.63 -5.09
CA ASP A 127 -13.66 0.95 -6.07
C ASP A 127 -12.34 0.48 -5.41
N ARG A 128 -12.16 -0.84 -5.37
CA ARG A 128 -11.02 -1.52 -4.73
C ARG A 128 -9.81 -1.68 -5.64
N SER A 129 -9.86 -1.18 -6.87
CA SER A 129 -8.77 -1.31 -7.85
C SER A 129 -7.56 -0.41 -7.56
N SER A 130 -7.66 0.52 -6.60
CA SER A 130 -6.57 1.45 -6.27
C SER A 130 -5.37 0.81 -5.55
N ILE A 131 -5.52 -0.41 -5.02
CA ILE A 131 -4.43 -1.12 -4.35
C ILE A 131 -4.13 -2.44 -5.06
N HIS A 132 -2.99 -2.51 -5.73
CA HIS A 132 -2.47 -3.73 -6.35
C HIS A 132 -1.18 -4.20 -5.66
N ARG A 133 -0.56 -5.27 -6.20
CA ARG A 133 0.73 -5.78 -5.74
C ARG A 133 1.85 -4.77 -6.07
N PRO A 134 2.63 -4.27 -5.08
CA PRO A 134 3.61 -3.20 -5.31
C PRO A 134 4.72 -3.55 -6.30
N GLN A 135 5.10 -4.82 -6.36
CA GLN A 135 6.11 -5.36 -7.27
C GLN A 135 5.84 -5.00 -8.74
N VAL A 136 4.57 -4.93 -9.13
CA VAL A 136 4.17 -4.55 -10.51
C VAL A 136 4.52 -3.09 -10.79
N CYS A 137 4.18 -2.17 -9.90
CA CYS A 137 4.48 -0.75 -10.11
C CYS A 137 5.97 -0.43 -9.97
N MET A 138 6.67 -1.07 -9.04
CA MET A 138 8.10 -0.83 -8.84
C MET A 138 8.90 -1.24 -10.08
N THR A 139 8.62 -2.43 -10.63
CA THR A 139 9.27 -2.89 -11.86
C THR A 139 8.88 -2.07 -13.08
N ALA A 140 7.61 -1.68 -13.23
CA ALA A 140 7.16 -0.77 -14.29
C ALA A 140 7.82 0.61 -14.24
N SER A 141 8.23 1.06 -13.04
CA SER A 141 8.97 2.32 -12.83
C SER A 141 10.49 2.18 -13.08
N GLY A 142 10.95 1.01 -13.53
CA GLY A 142 12.34 0.73 -13.87
C GLY A 142 13.21 0.27 -12.70
N HIS A 143 12.61 -0.13 -11.57
CA HIS A 143 13.36 -0.77 -10.48
C HIS A 143 13.53 -2.27 -10.73
N GLU A 144 14.72 -2.77 -10.47
CA GLU A 144 14.99 -4.19 -10.29
C GLU A 144 14.82 -4.55 -8.81
N ILE A 145 14.10 -5.63 -8.53
CA ILE A 145 13.91 -6.15 -7.18
C ILE A 145 15.01 -7.19 -6.93
N VAL A 146 15.95 -6.86 -6.05
CA VAL A 146 17.12 -7.67 -5.72
C VAL A 146 16.77 -8.74 -4.70
N ARG A 147 15.96 -8.39 -3.69
CA ARG A 147 15.54 -9.29 -2.61
C ARG A 147 14.17 -8.88 -2.09
N GLU A 148 13.35 -9.87 -1.75
CA GLU A 148 12.09 -9.68 -1.02
C GLU A 148 12.15 -10.49 0.28
N GLN A 149 11.77 -9.88 1.41
CA GLN A 149 11.64 -10.60 2.68
C GLN A 149 10.62 -9.94 3.61
N VAL A 150 9.95 -10.75 4.42
CA VAL A 150 9.08 -10.25 5.48
C VAL A 150 9.91 -10.07 6.75
N ILE A 151 9.89 -8.86 7.31
CA ILE A 151 10.42 -8.60 8.65
C ILE A 151 9.28 -8.58 9.67
N ARG A 152 9.57 -9.00 10.90
CA ARG A 152 8.63 -9.02 12.02
C ARG A 152 9.05 -7.97 13.03
N ILE A 153 8.22 -6.97 13.22
CA ILE A 153 8.48 -5.81 14.06
C ILE A 153 7.63 -5.96 15.33
N PRO A 154 8.25 -6.15 16.50
CA PRO A 154 7.52 -6.12 17.77
C PRO A 154 6.80 -4.78 17.96
N LEU A 155 5.57 -4.83 18.44
CA LEU A 155 4.79 -3.64 18.80
C LEU A 155 4.54 -3.66 20.31
N GLU A 156 4.58 -2.50 20.94
CA GLU A 156 4.37 -2.40 22.39
C GLU A 156 2.92 -2.70 22.79
N GLU A 157 1.96 -2.34 21.93
CA GLU A 157 0.52 -2.41 22.22
C GLU A 157 -0.07 -3.82 22.05
N ARG A 158 0.63 -4.75 21.38
CA ARG A 158 0.14 -6.12 21.15
C ARG A 158 1.25 -7.16 21.06
N ALA A 159 0.91 -8.40 21.46
CA ALA A 159 1.86 -9.52 21.43
C ALA A 159 2.23 -9.98 20.01
N ALA A 160 1.28 -9.91 19.06
CA ALA A 160 1.55 -10.30 17.68
C ALA A 160 2.37 -9.20 16.97
N PRO A 161 3.51 -9.53 16.32
CA PRO A 161 4.32 -8.53 15.63
C PRO A 161 3.60 -7.98 14.40
N LEU A 162 4.02 -6.78 13.97
CA LEU A 162 3.70 -6.25 12.66
C LEU A 162 4.58 -6.95 11.62
N GLU A 163 3.96 -7.58 10.64
CA GLU A 163 4.66 -8.14 9.49
C GLU A 163 4.73 -7.09 8.37
N VAL A 164 5.96 -6.80 7.90
CA VAL A 164 6.22 -5.84 6.82
C VAL A 164 6.99 -6.54 5.71
N MET A 165 6.49 -6.48 4.48
CA MET A 165 7.24 -6.91 3.30
C MET A 165 8.26 -5.85 2.95
N VAL A 166 9.53 -6.21 2.85
CA VAL A 166 10.62 -5.32 2.44
C VAL A 166 11.23 -5.83 1.15
N MET A 167 11.36 -4.94 0.18
CA MET A 167 11.99 -5.17 -1.11
C MET A 167 13.25 -4.34 -1.20
N ASP A 168 14.40 -5.00 -1.34
CA ASP A 168 15.63 -4.34 -1.75
C ASP A 168 15.59 -4.13 -3.25
N MET A 169 15.85 -2.90 -3.69
CA MET A 169 15.77 -2.53 -5.09
C MET A 169 17.07 -1.89 -5.57
N SER A 170 17.29 -1.98 -6.87
CA SER A 170 18.31 -1.26 -7.63
C SER A 170 17.65 -0.58 -8.84
N ARG A 171 18.23 0.53 -9.29
CA ARG A 171 17.85 1.16 -10.55
C ARG A 171 19.08 1.79 -11.19
N SER A 172 19.30 1.47 -12.46
CA SER A 172 20.34 2.15 -13.26
C SER A 172 19.94 3.61 -13.44
N THR A 173 20.87 4.50 -13.09
CA THR A 173 20.75 5.95 -13.21
C THR A 173 22.02 6.52 -13.86
N THR A 174 22.07 7.83 -14.03
CA THR A 174 23.22 8.54 -14.57
C THR A 174 23.58 9.66 -13.60
N ASN A 175 24.86 9.76 -13.26
CA ASN A 175 25.40 10.85 -12.46
C ASN A 175 25.29 12.19 -13.20
N SER A 176 25.51 13.31 -12.49
CA SER A 176 25.48 14.65 -13.10
C SER A 176 26.53 14.85 -14.21
N ASP A 177 27.60 14.05 -14.20
CA ASP A 177 28.68 14.05 -15.19
C ASP A 177 28.44 13.12 -16.38
N GLY A 178 27.28 12.44 -16.45
CA GLY A 178 26.94 11.51 -17.54
C GLY A 178 27.44 10.08 -17.32
N THR A 179 28.14 9.79 -16.22
CA THR A 179 28.62 8.43 -15.94
C THR A 179 27.49 7.52 -15.43
N PRO A 180 27.48 6.23 -15.79
CA PRO A 180 26.51 5.27 -15.24
C PRO A 180 26.63 5.16 -13.73
N ALA A 181 25.49 5.13 -13.04
CA ALA A 181 25.40 4.90 -11.61
C ALA A 181 24.27 3.93 -11.27
N ILE A 182 24.34 3.31 -10.09
CA ILE A 182 23.29 2.44 -9.59
C ILE A 182 22.72 3.08 -8.34
N GLN A 183 21.44 3.44 -8.39
CA GLN A 183 20.71 3.86 -7.22
C GLN A 183 20.20 2.61 -6.48
N THR A 184 20.51 2.50 -5.20
CA THR A 184 20.03 1.41 -4.35
C THR A 184 19.03 1.96 -3.33
N THR A 185 17.86 1.33 -3.30
CA THR A 185 16.72 1.78 -2.47
C THR A 185 16.05 0.60 -1.83
N PHE A 186 15.25 0.84 -0.80
CA PHE A 186 14.31 -0.14 -0.27
C PHE A 186 12.87 0.32 -0.49
N TYR A 187 11.96 -0.64 -0.52
CA TYR A 187 10.52 -0.40 -0.49
C TYR A 187 9.86 -1.37 0.48
N ALA A 188 9.29 -0.86 1.57
CA ALA A 188 8.66 -1.63 2.61
C ALA A 188 7.16 -1.34 2.66
N TYR A 189 6.33 -2.36 2.89
CA TYR A 189 4.88 -2.17 2.95
C TYR A 189 4.14 -3.22 3.76
N TRP A 190 2.92 -2.84 4.17
CA TRP A 190 1.91 -3.73 4.69
C TRP A 190 0.51 -3.20 4.35
N PHE A 191 -0.49 -4.06 4.49
CA PHE A 191 -1.89 -3.73 4.27
C PHE A 191 -2.64 -3.76 5.59
N VAL A 192 -3.57 -2.82 5.77
CA VAL A 192 -4.44 -2.73 6.95
C VAL A 192 -5.89 -2.73 6.48
N GLY A 193 -6.72 -3.56 7.11
CA GLY A 193 -8.16 -3.58 6.93
C GLY A 193 -8.85 -3.62 8.29
N LYS A 194 -10.17 -3.82 8.30
CA LYS A 194 -10.92 -3.98 9.56
C LYS A 194 -10.38 -5.17 10.37
N ASP A 195 -9.85 -4.86 11.56
CA ASP A 195 -9.32 -5.79 12.57
C ASP A 195 -8.19 -6.71 12.10
N ARG A 196 -7.53 -6.41 10.98
CA ARG A 196 -6.49 -7.28 10.41
C ARG A 196 -5.45 -6.54 9.59
N GLU A 197 -4.25 -7.08 9.60
CA GLU A 197 -3.11 -6.55 8.87
C GLU A 197 -2.35 -7.69 8.19
N THR A 198 -1.70 -7.41 7.06
CA THR A 198 -0.86 -8.42 6.39
C THR A 198 0.20 -7.78 5.49
N ALA A 199 1.38 -8.40 5.44
CA ALA A 199 2.41 -8.10 4.45
C ALA A 199 2.11 -8.70 3.05
N SER A 200 1.10 -9.59 2.94
CA SER A 200 0.85 -10.36 1.72
C SER A 200 -0.40 -9.89 0.99
N HIS A 201 -0.20 -9.44 -0.25
CA HIS A 201 -1.30 -9.09 -1.14
C HIS A 201 -2.25 -10.27 -1.40
N ILE A 202 -1.74 -11.50 -1.47
CA ILE A 202 -2.57 -12.70 -1.72
C ILE A 202 -3.44 -13.02 -0.50
N VAL A 203 -2.87 -12.93 0.71
CA VAL A 203 -3.64 -13.08 1.96
C VAL A 203 -4.73 -12.02 2.06
N ARG A 204 -4.41 -10.77 1.70
CA ARG A 204 -5.40 -9.69 1.60
C ARG A 204 -6.55 -10.07 0.65
N MET A 205 -6.23 -10.55 -0.56
CA MET A 205 -7.26 -10.95 -1.53
C MET A 205 -8.12 -12.11 -1.01
N ALA A 206 -7.52 -13.07 -0.30
CA ALA A 206 -8.26 -14.17 0.33
C ALA A 206 -9.24 -13.67 1.41
N TRP A 207 -8.81 -12.72 2.24
CA TRP A 207 -9.66 -12.05 3.23
C TRP A 207 -10.79 -11.25 2.61
N MET A 208 -10.50 -10.47 1.57
CA MET A 208 -11.53 -9.74 0.83
C MET A 208 -12.56 -10.70 0.23
N ALA A 209 -12.13 -11.82 -0.35
CA ALA A 209 -13.04 -12.83 -0.88
C ALA A 209 -13.89 -13.48 0.22
N TYR A 210 -13.27 -13.83 1.34
CA TYR A 210 -13.94 -14.45 2.48
C TYR A 210 -15.02 -13.53 3.08
N ASP A 211 -14.69 -12.26 3.35
CA ASP A 211 -15.64 -11.31 3.94
C ASP A 211 -16.83 -11.06 3.00
N ARG A 212 -16.59 -11.02 1.67
CA ARG A 212 -17.67 -10.86 0.68
C ARG A 212 -18.58 -12.07 0.59
N VAL A 213 -18.03 -13.28 0.60
CA VAL A 213 -18.80 -14.53 0.42
C VAL A 213 -19.52 -14.94 1.70
N VAL A 214 -18.84 -14.85 2.84
CA VAL A 214 -19.33 -15.35 4.12
C VAL A 214 -20.15 -14.29 4.84
N HIS A 215 -19.60 -13.09 4.98
CA HIS A 215 -20.20 -12.00 5.76
C HIS A 215 -21.04 -11.03 4.92
N GLY A 216 -20.95 -11.08 3.58
CA GLY A 216 -21.67 -10.15 2.72
C GLY A 216 -21.20 -8.71 2.89
N VAL A 217 -19.94 -8.48 3.27
CA VAL A 217 -19.38 -7.14 3.46
C VAL A 217 -18.10 -6.95 2.66
N SER A 218 -17.82 -5.70 2.29
CA SER A 218 -16.56 -5.30 1.67
C SER A 218 -15.97 -4.09 2.39
N HIS A 219 -15.05 -4.36 3.32
CA HIS A 219 -14.31 -3.34 4.04
C HIS A 219 -13.33 -2.58 3.14
N ARG A 220 -13.00 -1.34 3.52
CA ARG A 220 -11.87 -0.64 2.90
C ARG A 220 -10.57 -1.25 3.38
N TRP A 221 -9.59 -1.21 2.49
CA TRP A 221 -8.21 -1.53 2.82
C TRP A 221 -7.34 -0.31 2.60
N ALA A 222 -6.37 -0.17 3.48
CA ALA A 222 -5.26 0.74 3.34
C ALA A 222 -3.98 0.00 2.99
N TYR A 223 -3.11 0.71 2.29
CA TYR A 223 -1.79 0.29 1.90
C TYR A 223 -0.80 1.32 2.42
N ILE A 224 0.03 0.89 3.37
CA ILE A 224 1.06 1.74 3.97
C ILE A 224 2.38 1.33 3.34
N ALA A 225 3.11 2.32 2.83
CA ALA A 225 4.41 2.08 2.21
C ALA A 225 5.46 3.08 2.68
N LEU A 226 6.67 2.57 2.86
CA LEU A 226 7.88 3.28 3.24
C LEU A 226 8.94 3.03 2.17
N SER A 227 9.64 4.07 1.72
CA SER A 227 10.77 3.91 0.79
C SER A 227 11.88 4.90 1.10
N GLY A 228 13.12 4.49 0.87
CA GLY A 228 14.30 5.32 1.09
C GLY A 228 15.54 4.75 0.43
N ALA A 229 16.66 5.45 0.60
CA ALA A 229 17.97 4.93 0.21
C ALA A 229 18.38 3.76 1.11
N ARG A 230 19.24 2.87 0.59
CA ARG A 230 19.90 1.83 1.39
C ARG A 230 21.36 1.73 0.98
N ASP A 231 22.19 1.25 1.89
CA ASP A 231 23.53 0.79 1.55
C ASP A 231 23.46 -0.69 1.11
N PRO A 232 23.90 -1.06 -0.10
CA PRO A 232 23.87 -2.45 -0.56
C PRO A 232 24.82 -3.38 0.20
N ALA A 233 25.82 -2.86 0.91
CA ALA A 233 26.72 -3.64 1.74
C ALA A 233 26.18 -3.86 3.17
N SER A 234 25.00 -3.29 3.50
CA SER A 234 24.46 -3.27 4.86
C SER A 234 22.97 -3.60 4.92
N ASN A 235 22.56 -4.18 6.04
CA ASN A 235 21.17 -4.45 6.38
C ASN A 235 20.58 -3.41 7.35
N ALA A 236 21.26 -2.27 7.57
CA ALA A 236 20.84 -1.23 8.51
C ALA A 236 19.46 -0.63 8.20
N HIS A 237 19.03 -0.67 6.93
CA HIS A 237 17.70 -0.22 6.54
C HIS A 237 16.59 -1.05 7.19
N PHE A 238 16.79 -2.33 7.52
CA PHE A 238 15.77 -3.11 8.25
C PHE A 238 15.52 -2.56 9.65
N GLN A 239 16.58 -2.19 10.38
CA GLN A 239 16.43 -1.56 11.69
C GLN A 239 15.75 -0.19 11.56
N THR A 240 16.12 0.58 10.54
CA THR A 240 15.49 1.87 10.24
C THR A 240 13.99 1.73 9.99
N ILE A 241 13.58 0.73 9.19
CA ILE A 241 12.18 0.41 8.92
C ILE A 241 11.49 -0.03 10.21
N ALA A 242 12.10 -0.93 10.99
CA ALA A 242 11.52 -1.44 12.23
C ALA A 242 11.27 -0.31 13.25
N ASP A 243 12.28 0.54 13.47
CA ASP A 243 12.23 1.67 14.39
C ASP A 243 11.21 2.72 13.97
N PHE A 244 11.10 3.00 12.67
CA PHE A 244 10.15 3.98 12.16
C PHE A 244 8.72 3.43 12.20
N ALA A 245 8.51 2.21 11.69
CA ALA A 245 7.20 1.61 11.58
C ALA A 245 6.58 1.29 12.96
N SER A 246 7.37 0.86 13.95
CA SER A 246 6.85 0.60 15.31
C SER A 246 6.29 1.86 15.98
N ARG A 247 6.87 3.02 15.70
CA ARG A 247 6.41 4.33 16.22
C ARG A 247 5.31 4.95 15.36
N LEU A 248 5.32 4.70 14.05
CA LEU A 248 4.27 5.17 13.15
C LEU A 248 2.96 4.41 13.37
N HIS A 249 3.04 3.09 13.53
CA HIS A 249 1.89 2.18 13.61
C HIS A 249 0.77 2.66 14.55
N PRO A 250 1.01 2.98 15.83
CA PRO A 250 -0.06 3.40 16.74
C PRO A 250 -0.72 4.72 16.33
N ALA A 251 0.03 5.63 15.69
CA ALA A 251 -0.51 6.90 15.20
C ALA A 251 -1.40 6.74 13.95
N LEU A 252 -1.38 5.58 13.29
CA LEU A 252 -2.23 5.28 12.13
C LEU A 252 -3.57 4.68 12.53
N LEU A 253 -3.65 4.00 13.66
CA LEU A 253 -4.89 3.34 14.09
C LEU A 253 -5.93 4.40 14.47
N LYS A 254 -7.20 4.14 14.14
CA LYS A 254 -8.28 4.98 14.65
C LYS A 254 -8.38 4.79 16.17
N PRO A 255 -8.42 5.86 16.98
CA PRO A 255 -8.81 5.72 18.38
C PRO A 255 -10.27 5.22 18.45
N ASP A 256 -10.52 4.32 19.41
CA ASP A 256 -11.86 3.78 19.71
C ASP A 256 -12.87 4.87 20.10
#